data_AF-A0AAN7U5C8-F1
#
_entry.id   AF-A0AAN7U5C8-F1
#
_cell.length_a   1.000
_cell.length_b   1.000
_cell.length_c   1.000
_cell.angle_alpha   90.00
_cell.angle_beta   90.00
_cell.angle_gamma   90.00
#
_symmetry.space_group_name_H-M   'P 1'
#
loop_
_entity.id
_entity.type
_entity.pdbx_description
1 polymer ?
#
loop_
_entity_poly.entity_id
_entity_poly.type
_entity_poly.pdbx_seq_one_letter_code
_entity_poly.pdbx_strand_id
1 'polypeptide(L)'
;MNVFKKQNENDVFLFSIWRNVVIKSYILQKVRYLNRNFKVEVKTREGLLKFQFRDNIKYLIYNSNEELSLGDIPPNVRILKFGVYYNQVLFPGLIPSSVKSLELSDDFDQVLTEGSIPSSVESLTFGYCFNQQLTQESIPQSVKSLTFGNRFNQKIIQGSIPSNVESLTFGYDFNQELTNSSIPLSVKSLIFGHNFNQDLLALNSSNVQLLILGDRFNQVLSSESIPSSVESLSFGREFNQKLNIGSIPSNVKELNFGYSFNQELSQGVIPSNVESLKFDYRFNQEISLGIIPSSVKILIFGNDFNQNLSKNSIPYGLKSLTFGNRFNKVILSDSIPSSVKSLSFGYSFNQLIPIGTIPSSIESLKFGHMFNQVLSPGSIPSSVKFLSFGHNFNQELQIDSIPLGVESLEFGYDFNQVLSKFSIPTSVKLLKFGHNYNQPLSSNSLPSSIESLIFGKLFNQSLPRNSIPPRVRSLTFGYNFNKRLPLGSIPSSVESLTFGFCFNQPIPKESIPSSVKNLEFGNEFNQELTKDSIPQGVQSLIFGFDFNQSIIPRVIPSSVQSLTFGYHFNQSIYQNSIPFGIKSLTFGYRFNQVILPAIIPSSVESLTFENEAIPQFSIPLNIRTLTLGGS
;
A
#
# COMPACT_ATOMS: atom_id res chain seq x y z
N MET A 1 38.52 27.77 -34.25
CA MET A 1 38.30 28.46 -32.95
C MET A 1 37.01 29.24 -33.07
N ASN A 2 36.14 29.16 -32.05
CA ASN A 2 34.84 29.83 -31.87
C ASN A 2 33.63 29.31 -32.65
N VAL A 3 32.97 28.31 -32.06
CA VAL A 3 31.52 28.06 -32.22
C VAL A 3 30.82 28.75 -31.05
N PHE A 4 30.14 29.88 -31.29
CA PHE A 4 29.20 30.45 -30.32
C PHE A 4 27.81 29.89 -30.59
N LYS A 5 27.29 29.12 -29.61
CA LYS A 5 25.89 28.71 -29.51
C LYS A 5 25.01 29.97 -29.45
N LYS A 6 24.04 30.10 -30.36
CA LYS A 6 22.88 30.98 -30.19
C LYS A 6 22.15 30.54 -28.91
N GLN A 7 22.33 31.28 -27.82
CA GLN A 7 21.45 31.17 -26.66
C GLN A 7 20.08 31.70 -27.08
N ASN A 8 19.03 30.95 -26.74
CA ASN A 8 17.64 31.31 -27.00
C ASN A 8 17.37 32.66 -26.32
N GLU A 9 16.96 33.69 -27.06
CA GLU A 9 16.74 35.05 -26.50
C GLU A 9 15.73 35.03 -25.34
N ASN A 10 14.78 34.09 -25.37
CA ASN A 10 13.86 33.82 -24.26
C ASN A 10 14.58 33.37 -22.99
N ASP A 11 15.63 32.55 -23.09
CA ASP A 11 16.42 32.12 -21.94
C ASP A 11 17.22 33.30 -21.39
N VAL A 12 17.84 34.12 -22.25
CA VAL A 12 18.61 35.31 -21.83
C VAL A 12 17.70 36.32 -21.12
N PHE A 13 16.48 36.51 -21.62
CA PHE A 13 15.47 37.37 -20.99
C PHE A 13 14.99 36.80 -19.65
N LEU A 14 14.68 35.50 -19.59
CA LEU A 14 14.30 34.81 -18.36
C LEU A 14 15.42 34.87 -17.31
N PHE A 15 16.69 34.67 -17.72
CA PHE A 15 17.86 34.80 -16.87
C PHE A 15 18.07 36.23 -16.38
N SER A 16 17.78 37.23 -17.21
CA SER A 16 17.85 38.65 -16.85
C SER A 16 16.78 39.02 -15.82
N ILE A 17 15.55 38.52 -15.99
CA ILE A 17 14.46 38.62 -15.00
C ILE A 17 14.82 37.91 -13.70
N TRP A 18 15.41 36.71 -13.77
CA TRP A 18 15.78 35.91 -12.60
C TRP A 18 16.99 36.46 -11.83
N ARG A 19 17.83 37.28 -12.47
CA ARG A 19 18.94 38.01 -11.81
C ARG A 19 18.49 39.31 -11.15
N ASN A 20 17.34 39.85 -11.54
CA ASN A 20 16.76 40.99 -10.86
C ASN A 20 16.22 40.54 -9.48
N VAL A 21 16.89 40.96 -8.41
CA VAL A 21 16.59 40.53 -7.04
C VAL A 21 15.17 40.89 -6.61
N VAL A 22 14.63 42.03 -7.07
CA VAL A 22 13.27 42.48 -6.75
C VAL A 22 12.24 41.62 -7.48
N ILE A 23 12.40 41.42 -8.78
CA ILE A 23 11.46 40.63 -9.59
C ILE A 23 11.51 39.16 -9.17
N LYS A 24 12.70 38.58 -8.96
CA LYS A 24 12.86 37.22 -8.45
C LYS A 24 12.19 37.04 -7.09
N SER A 25 12.41 37.97 -6.15
CA SER A 25 11.80 37.90 -4.83
C SER A 25 10.28 37.99 -4.91
N TYR A 26 9.75 38.87 -5.77
CA TYR A 26 8.31 38.99 -6.03
C TYR A 26 7.71 37.71 -6.65
N ILE A 27 8.36 37.13 -7.66
CA ILE A 27 7.94 35.87 -8.29
C ILE A 27 7.94 34.73 -7.25
N LEU A 28 9.02 34.58 -6.49
CA LEU A 28 9.12 33.57 -5.44
C LEU A 28 8.07 33.76 -4.35
N GLN A 29 7.75 35.01 -4.00
CA GLN A 29 6.68 35.33 -3.06
C GLN A 29 5.31 34.90 -3.61
N LYS A 30 5.00 35.21 -4.88
CA LYS A 30 3.77 34.80 -5.55
C LYS A 30 3.66 33.28 -5.70
N VAL A 31 4.75 32.59 -6.03
CA VAL A 31 4.82 31.12 -6.08
C VAL A 31 4.59 30.51 -4.68
N ARG A 32 5.20 31.08 -3.63
CA ARG A 32 4.95 30.66 -2.24
C ARG A 32 3.49 30.87 -1.84
N TYR A 33 2.85 31.96 -2.25
CA TYR A 33 1.42 32.19 -1.98
C TYR A 33 0.50 31.24 -2.76
N LEU A 34 0.83 30.95 -4.02
CA LEU A 34 0.12 29.94 -4.82
C LEU A 34 0.25 28.55 -4.19
N ASN A 35 1.45 28.16 -3.74
CA ASN A 35 1.66 26.86 -3.10
C ASN A 35 0.96 26.76 -1.73
N ARG A 36 0.91 27.85 -0.95
CA ARG A 36 0.23 27.89 0.35
C ARG A 36 -1.29 27.89 0.25
N ASN A 37 -1.85 28.47 -0.82
CA ASN A 37 -3.30 28.65 -0.99
C ASN A 37 -3.84 27.89 -2.22
N PHE A 38 -3.11 26.87 -2.68
CA PHE A 38 -3.50 26.08 -3.85
C PHE A 38 -4.85 25.41 -3.62
N LYS A 39 -5.03 24.83 -2.43
CA LYS A 39 -6.26 24.23 -1.93
C LYS A 39 -6.76 25.01 -0.73
N VAL A 40 -7.98 25.50 -0.79
CA VAL A 40 -8.61 26.28 0.29
C VAL A 40 -9.97 25.68 0.58
N GLU A 41 -10.27 25.48 1.85
CA GLU A 41 -11.60 25.13 2.34
C GLU A 41 -12.19 26.34 3.06
N VAL A 42 -13.42 26.67 2.73
CA VAL A 42 -14.18 27.77 3.33
C VAL A 42 -15.51 27.24 3.86
N LYS A 43 -15.93 27.74 5.02
CA LYS A 43 -17.16 27.28 5.70
C LYS A 43 -18.33 28.25 5.60
N THR A 44 -18.09 29.43 5.06
CA THR A 44 -19.09 30.48 4.86
C THR A 44 -18.78 31.24 3.58
N ARG A 45 -19.80 31.83 2.95
CA ARG A 45 -19.68 32.73 1.80
C ARG A 45 -18.84 33.95 2.15
N GLU A 46 -19.08 34.55 3.32
CA GLU A 46 -18.31 35.70 3.81
C GLU A 46 -16.82 35.36 3.94
N GLY A 47 -16.50 34.16 4.45
CA GLY A 47 -15.13 33.66 4.56
C GLY A 47 -14.45 33.52 3.20
N LEU A 48 -15.18 33.10 2.17
CA LEU A 48 -14.69 33.04 0.79
C LEU A 48 -14.40 34.45 0.24
N LEU A 49 -15.34 35.38 0.41
CA LEU A 49 -15.22 36.74 -0.13
C LEU A 49 -14.13 37.55 0.56
N LYS A 50 -13.95 37.39 1.87
CA LYS A 50 -12.91 38.07 2.66
C LYS A 50 -11.55 37.39 2.60
N PHE A 51 -11.42 36.25 1.92
CA PHE A 51 -10.16 35.53 1.84
C PHE A 51 -9.11 36.36 1.06
N GLN A 52 -8.04 36.77 1.75
CA GLN A 52 -7.05 37.72 1.22
C GLN A 52 -6.39 37.27 -0.10
N PHE A 53 -6.30 35.96 -0.35
CA PHE A 53 -5.67 35.38 -1.54
C PHE A 53 -6.68 34.68 -2.46
N ARG A 54 -7.93 35.16 -2.46
CA ARG A 54 -9.06 34.57 -3.18
C ARG A 54 -8.77 34.29 -4.65
N ASP A 55 -8.10 35.19 -5.34
CA ASP A 55 -7.78 35.01 -6.77
C ASP A 55 -6.66 34.00 -7.02
N ASN A 56 -5.93 33.55 -5.99
CA ASN A 56 -4.87 32.56 -6.11
C ASN A 56 -5.37 31.11 -5.92
N ILE A 57 -6.65 30.92 -5.55
CA ILE A 57 -7.22 29.60 -5.30
C ILE A 57 -7.31 28.80 -6.60
N LYS A 58 -6.82 27.56 -6.59
CA LYS A 58 -6.91 26.60 -7.71
C LYS A 58 -7.81 25.41 -7.39
N TYR A 59 -7.87 25.01 -6.13
CA TYR A 59 -8.80 24.03 -5.59
C TYR A 59 -9.59 24.70 -4.48
N LEU A 60 -10.89 24.90 -4.70
CA LEU A 60 -11.82 25.38 -3.69
C LEU A 60 -12.67 24.22 -3.15
N ILE A 61 -12.74 24.08 -1.82
CA ILE A 61 -13.77 23.32 -1.11
C ILE A 61 -14.72 24.32 -0.46
N TYR A 62 -15.96 24.38 -0.93
CA TYR A 62 -17.00 25.23 -0.36
C TYR A 62 -17.89 24.41 0.58
N ASN A 63 -17.56 24.43 1.87
CA ASN A 63 -18.17 23.59 2.91
C ASN A 63 -19.24 24.37 3.69
N SER A 64 -20.20 24.92 2.95
CA SER A 64 -21.35 25.68 3.45
C SER A 64 -22.57 25.36 2.60
N ASN A 65 -23.76 25.61 3.12
CA ASN A 65 -25.00 25.62 2.33
C ASN A 65 -25.49 27.05 2.02
N GLU A 66 -24.68 28.08 2.31
CA GLU A 66 -24.98 29.47 1.96
C GLU A 66 -25.00 29.64 0.43
N GLU A 67 -26.04 30.30 -0.08
CA GLU A 67 -26.24 30.59 -1.50
C GLU A 67 -25.09 31.43 -2.07
N LEU A 68 -24.52 30.98 -3.18
CA LEU A 68 -23.47 31.70 -3.90
C LEU A 68 -24.09 32.59 -4.98
N SER A 69 -23.54 33.79 -5.13
CA SER A 69 -23.86 34.74 -6.19
C SER A 69 -22.87 34.64 -7.35
N LEU A 70 -23.26 35.17 -8.51
CA LEU A 70 -22.38 35.23 -9.68
C LEU A 70 -21.08 35.96 -9.34
N GLY A 71 -19.95 35.32 -9.62
CA GLY A 71 -18.62 35.83 -9.33
C GLY A 71 -18.08 35.51 -7.94
N ASP A 72 -18.83 34.82 -7.06
CA ASP A 72 -18.37 34.40 -5.72
C ASP A 72 -17.35 33.26 -5.76
N ILE A 73 -17.35 32.43 -6.80
CA ILE A 73 -16.28 31.47 -7.05
C ILE A 73 -15.21 32.16 -7.89
N PRO A 74 -13.94 32.20 -7.44
CA PRO A 74 -12.89 32.92 -8.15
C PRO A 74 -12.64 32.36 -9.56
N PRO A 75 -12.38 33.21 -10.57
CA PRO A 75 -12.20 32.77 -11.96
C PRO A 75 -10.92 31.94 -12.18
N ASN A 76 -10.09 31.78 -11.16
CA ASN A 76 -8.87 30.99 -11.22
C ASN A 76 -9.03 29.54 -10.77
N VAL A 77 -10.16 29.19 -10.14
CA VAL A 77 -10.45 27.84 -9.62
C VAL A 77 -10.49 26.82 -10.76
N ARG A 78 -9.77 25.72 -10.59
CA ARG A 78 -9.72 24.59 -11.53
C ARG A 78 -10.42 23.35 -11.00
N ILE A 79 -10.41 23.16 -9.68
CA ILE A 79 -11.10 22.07 -9.00
C ILE A 79 -12.06 22.71 -8.00
N LEU A 80 -13.34 22.42 -8.15
CA LEU A 80 -14.37 22.87 -7.21
C LEU A 80 -15.01 21.65 -6.58
N LYS A 81 -15.02 21.63 -5.25
CA LYS A 81 -15.76 20.66 -4.46
C LYS A 81 -16.76 21.40 -3.59
N PHE A 82 -18.02 21.05 -3.71
CA PHE A 82 -19.00 21.43 -2.71
C PHE A 82 -18.91 20.45 -1.54
N GLY A 83 -18.78 20.98 -0.33
CA GLY A 83 -18.80 20.18 0.88
C GLY A 83 -20.19 19.64 1.18
N VAL A 84 -20.28 18.72 2.14
CA VAL A 84 -21.39 17.76 2.36
C VAL A 84 -22.79 18.36 2.19
N TYR A 85 -23.03 19.56 2.72
CA TYR A 85 -24.37 20.13 2.91
C TYR A 85 -24.87 21.05 1.78
N TYR A 86 -24.08 21.35 0.75
CA TYR A 86 -24.48 22.34 -0.26
C TYR A 86 -25.60 21.81 -1.16
N ASN A 87 -26.80 22.34 -1.05
CA ASN A 87 -27.97 21.91 -1.83
C ASN A 87 -28.69 23.12 -2.46
N GLN A 88 -27.93 24.13 -2.89
CA GLN A 88 -28.48 25.32 -3.56
C GLN A 88 -28.47 25.13 -5.07
N VAL A 89 -29.38 25.83 -5.77
CA VAL A 89 -29.52 25.77 -7.23
C VAL A 89 -28.24 26.27 -7.92
N LEU A 90 -27.76 25.54 -8.91
CA LEU A 90 -26.64 25.97 -9.77
C LEU A 90 -27.20 26.61 -11.03
N PHE A 91 -27.25 27.95 -11.06
CA PHE A 91 -27.68 28.69 -12.25
C PHE A 91 -26.50 28.97 -13.21
N PRO A 92 -26.79 29.24 -14.50
CA PRO A 92 -25.74 29.47 -15.50
C PRO A 92 -24.77 30.60 -15.14
N GLY A 93 -23.47 30.31 -15.25
CA GLY A 93 -22.40 31.27 -14.95
C GLY A 93 -21.99 31.35 -13.48
N LEU A 94 -22.67 30.66 -12.56
CA LEU A 94 -22.28 30.60 -11.15
C LEU A 94 -20.89 29.96 -10.98
N ILE A 95 -20.69 28.79 -11.60
CA ILE A 95 -19.40 28.09 -11.61
C ILE A 95 -18.58 28.65 -12.79
N PRO A 96 -17.37 29.17 -12.57
CA PRO A 96 -16.59 29.78 -13.62
C PRO A 96 -16.07 28.75 -14.62
N SER A 97 -15.92 29.17 -15.88
CA SER A 97 -15.41 28.35 -16.99
C SER A 97 -13.92 27.96 -16.87
N SER A 98 -13.29 28.31 -15.76
CA SER A 98 -11.96 27.81 -15.40
C SER A 98 -11.99 26.45 -14.74
N VAL A 99 -13.13 26.04 -14.17
CA VAL A 99 -13.30 24.76 -13.46
C VAL A 99 -13.25 23.60 -14.45
N LYS A 100 -12.38 22.63 -14.15
CA LYS A 100 -12.09 21.43 -14.92
C LYS A 100 -12.58 20.17 -14.22
N SER A 101 -12.58 20.16 -12.89
CA SER A 101 -13.14 19.08 -12.07
C SER A 101 -14.16 19.64 -11.10
N LEU A 102 -15.36 19.06 -11.10
CA LEU A 102 -16.46 19.47 -10.24
C LEU A 102 -16.95 18.26 -9.42
N GLU A 103 -16.89 18.39 -8.10
CA GLU A 103 -17.52 17.47 -7.14
C GLU A 103 -18.71 18.19 -6.50
N LEU A 104 -19.92 17.69 -6.76
CA LEU A 104 -21.14 18.14 -6.11
C LEU A 104 -21.26 17.51 -4.73
N SER A 105 -21.99 18.16 -3.83
CA SER A 105 -22.08 17.75 -2.43
C SER A 105 -22.87 16.46 -2.25
N ASP A 106 -22.75 15.87 -1.06
CA ASP A 106 -23.55 14.72 -0.67
C ASP A 106 -25.04 15.02 -0.55
N ASP A 107 -25.43 16.23 -0.17
CA ASP A 107 -26.83 16.63 -0.05
C ASP A 107 -27.40 17.25 -1.34
N PHE A 108 -26.57 17.47 -2.37
CA PHE A 108 -26.99 18.12 -3.61
C PHE A 108 -28.02 17.26 -4.36
N ASP A 109 -29.24 17.78 -4.50
CA ASP A 109 -30.34 17.14 -5.21
C ASP A 109 -31.18 18.16 -6.00
N GLN A 110 -30.53 19.20 -6.53
CA GLN A 110 -31.17 20.21 -7.37
C GLN A 110 -31.17 19.81 -8.84
N VAL A 111 -32.18 20.28 -9.58
CA VAL A 111 -32.27 20.08 -11.04
C VAL A 111 -31.13 20.83 -11.74
N LEU A 112 -30.50 20.15 -12.70
CA LEU A 112 -29.47 20.74 -13.56
C LEU A 112 -30.05 21.11 -14.92
N THR A 113 -29.96 22.38 -15.27
CA THR A 113 -30.38 22.94 -16.57
C THR A 113 -29.18 23.29 -17.43
N GLU A 114 -29.41 23.67 -18.69
CA GLU A 114 -28.35 24.15 -19.57
C GLU A 114 -27.50 25.23 -18.88
N GLY A 115 -26.18 25.04 -18.85
CA GLY A 115 -25.24 25.99 -18.26
C GLY A 115 -25.05 25.91 -16.74
N SER A 116 -25.84 25.10 -16.01
CA SER A 116 -25.62 24.85 -14.57
C SER A 116 -24.20 24.33 -14.29
N ILE A 117 -23.70 23.47 -15.17
CA ILE A 117 -22.33 22.97 -15.16
C ILE A 117 -21.62 23.56 -16.39
N PRO A 118 -20.48 24.27 -16.21
CA PRO A 118 -19.82 24.94 -17.33
C PRO A 118 -19.16 23.95 -18.28
N SER A 119 -19.13 24.28 -19.58
CA SER A 119 -18.53 23.48 -20.66
C SER A 119 -16.99 23.34 -20.58
N SER A 120 -16.40 23.81 -19.50
CA SER A 120 -15.00 23.59 -19.17
C SER A 120 -14.77 22.33 -18.34
N VAL A 121 -15.81 21.79 -17.69
CA VAL A 121 -15.71 20.64 -16.77
C VAL A 121 -15.46 19.37 -17.56
N GLU A 122 -14.38 18.68 -17.22
CA GLU A 122 -13.94 17.42 -17.82
C GLU A 122 -14.17 16.22 -16.89
N SER A 123 -14.26 16.45 -15.57
CA SER A 123 -14.58 15.43 -14.57
C SER A 123 -15.71 15.91 -13.67
N LEU A 124 -16.80 15.13 -13.60
CA LEU A 124 -17.99 15.43 -12.81
C LEU A 124 -18.30 14.28 -11.85
N THR A 125 -18.44 14.60 -10.58
CA THR A 125 -18.85 13.64 -9.54
C THR A 125 -20.07 14.20 -8.81
N PHE A 126 -21.14 13.41 -8.76
CA PHE A 126 -22.29 13.66 -7.91
C PHE A 126 -22.07 13.07 -6.53
N GLY A 127 -22.46 13.79 -5.48
CA GLY A 127 -22.45 13.26 -4.12
C GLY A 127 -23.69 12.41 -3.83
N TYR A 128 -23.74 11.89 -2.61
CA TYR A 128 -24.65 10.84 -2.15
C TYR A 128 -26.14 10.96 -2.57
N CYS A 129 -26.78 12.13 -2.43
CA CYS A 129 -28.23 12.29 -2.52
C CYS A 129 -28.78 12.54 -3.92
N PHE A 130 -27.97 12.95 -4.89
CA PHE A 130 -28.45 13.39 -6.20
C PHE A 130 -29.30 12.31 -6.88
N ASN A 131 -30.57 12.62 -7.16
CA ASN A 131 -31.51 11.70 -7.78
C ASN A 131 -32.50 12.42 -8.71
N GLN A 132 -32.07 13.52 -9.35
CA GLN A 132 -32.86 14.22 -10.35
C GLN A 132 -32.69 13.60 -11.74
N GLN A 133 -33.75 13.66 -12.55
CA GLN A 133 -33.72 13.18 -13.94
C GLN A 133 -32.80 14.09 -14.78
N LEU A 134 -31.82 13.48 -15.45
CA LEU A 134 -30.93 14.21 -16.36
C LEU A 134 -31.51 14.27 -17.77
N THR A 135 -31.39 15.44 -18.41
CA THR A 135 -31.72 15.68 -19.82
C THR A 135 -30.44 15.88 -20.64
N GLN A 136 -30.57 16.06 -21.96
CA GLN A 136 -29.45 16.30 -22.87
C GLN A 136 -28.63 17.56 -22.53
N GLU A 137 -29.22 18.50 -21.78
CA GLU A 137 -28.61 19.79 -21.45
C GLU A 137 -28.04 19.83 -20.03
N SER A 138 -28.31 18.82 -19.19
CA SER A 138 -27.92 18.81 -17.77
C SER A 138 -26.40 18.68 -17.57
N ILE A 139 -25.71 17.95 -18.44
CA ILE A 139 -24.26 17.70 -18.35
C ILE A 139 -23.58 18.12 -19.66
N PRO A 140 -22.51 18.94 -19.63
CA PRO A 140 -21.86 19.43 -20.84
C PRO A 140 -21.05 18.34 -21.56
N GLN A 141 -20.91 18.49 -22.88
CA GLN A 141 -20.14 17.58 -23.74
C GLN A 141 -18.63 17.55 -23.42
N SER A 142 -18.11 18.46 -22.60
CA SER A 142 -16.71 18.45 -22.19
C SER A 142 -16.38 17.33 -21.19
N VAL A 143 -17.38 16.74 -20.52
CA VAL A 143 -17.17 15.74 -19.48
C VAL A 143 -16.66 14.43 -20.08
N LYS A 144 -15.53 13.95 -19.56
CA LYS A 144 -14.88 12.68 -19.90
C LYS A 144 -15.02 11.62 -18.80
N SER A 145 -15.12 12.05 -17.54
CA SER A 145 -15.33 11.17 -16.40
C SER A 145 -16.60 11.58 -15.65
N LEU A 146 -17.54 10.66 -15.50
CA LEU A 146 -18.82 10.88 -14.85
C LEU A 146 -19.05 9.82 -13.76
N THR A 147 -19.19 10.28 -12.52
CA THR A 147 -19.51 9.41 -11.38
C THR A 147 -20.79 9.86 -10.72
N PHE A 148 -21.77 8.96 -10.63
CA PHE A 148 -23.00 9.18 -9.91
C PHE A 148 -22.87 8.83 -8.43
N GLY A 149 -23.57 9.59 -7.60
CA GLY A 149 -23.68 9.31 -6.17
C GLY A 149 -24.63 8.18 -5.86
N ASN A 150 -24.67 7.79 -4.59
CA ASN A 150 -25.30 6.54 -4.15
C ASN A 150 -26.80 6.47 -4.41
N ARG A 151 -27.55 7.55 -4.26
CA ARG A 151 -29.02 7.53 -4.41
C ARG A 151 -29.51 7.70 -5.85
N PHE A 152 -28.62 7.95 -6.81
CA PHE A 152 -29.02 8.16 -8.19
C PHE A 152 -29.64 6.88 -8.76
N ASN A 153 -30.93 6.94 -9.10
CA ASN A 153 -31.69 5.81 -9.63
C ASN A 153 -32.76 6.28 -10.65
N GLN A 154 -32.44 7.31 -11.42
CA GLN A 154 -33.29 7.80 -12.50
C GLN A 154 -32.98 7.11 -13.83
N LYS A 155 -33.97 7.06 -14.73
CA LYS A 155 -33.81 6.44 -16.05
C LYS A 155 -32.78 7.21 -16.87
N ILE A 156 -31.89 6.50 -17.56
CA ILE A 156 -30.95 7.13 -18.49
C ILE A 156 -31.59 7.17 -19.88
N ILE A 157 -32.09 8.35 -20.25
CA ILE A 157 -32.66 8.61 -21.58
C ILE A 157 -31.56 9.07 -22.55
N GLN A 158 -31.88 9.09 -23.84
CA GLN A 158 -30.94 9.55 -24.87
C GLN A 158 -30.46 10.98 -24.55
N GLY A 159 -29.13 11.15 -24.52
CA GLY A 159 -28.49 12.43 -24.24
C GLY A 159 -28.23 12.71 -22.76
N SER A 160 -28.81 11.98 -21.80
CA SER A 160 -28.54 12.19 -20.36
C SER A 160 -27.05 12.06 -20.01
N ILE A 161 -26.34 11.17 -20.71
CA ILE A 161 -24.89 11.00 -20.59
C ILE A 161 -24.24 11.56 -21.87
N PRO A 162 -23.31 12.52 -21.77
CA PRO A 162 -22.66 13.12 -22.94
C PRO A 162 -21.82 12.13 -23.76
N SER A 163 -21.70 12.38 -25.07
CA SER A 163 -21.05 11.45 -26.01
C SER A 163 -19.52 11.42 -25.93
N ASN A 164 -18.92 12.21 -25.04
CA ASN A 164 -17.47 12.25 -24.79
C ASN A 164 -17.07 11.57 -23.47
N VAL A 165 -18.03 11.03 -22.71
CA VAL A 165 -17.75 10.32 -21.46
C VAL A 165 -17.01 9.02 -21.79
N GLU A 166 -15.81 8.87 -21.24
CA GLU A 166 -14.95 7.69 -21.41
C GLU A 166 -15.00 6.77 -20.18
N SER A 167 -15.25 7.32 -18.99
CA SER A 167 -15.41 6.58 -17.74
C SER A 167 -16.73 6.95 -17.07
N LEU A 168 -17.55 5.93 -16.80
CA LEU A 168 -18.89 6.06 -16.23
C LEU A 168 -19.04 5.13 -15.03
N THR A 169 -19.33 5.71 -13.87
CA THR A 169 -19.56 4.97 -12.63
C THR A 169 -20.94 5.29 -12.07
N PHE A 170 -21.75 4.25 -11.84
CA PHE A 170 -23.04 4.35 -11.17
C PHE A 170 -22.90 4.11 -9.66
N GLY A 171 -23.73 4.80 -8.88
CA GLY A 171 -23.75 4.67 -7.42
C GLY A 171 -24.57 3.48 -6.92
N TYR A 172 -24.60 3.34 -5.59
CA TYR A 172 -25.17 2.21 -4.85
C TYR A 172 -26.60 1.79 -5.27
N ASP A 173 -27.52 2.73 -5.48
CA ASP A 173 -28.95 2.46 -5.70
C ASP A 173 -29.36 2.32 -7.17
N PHE A 174 -28.48 2.62 -8.13
CA PHE A 174 -28.84 2.60 -9.54
C PHE A 174 -29.26 1.19 -9.99
N ASN A 175 -30.51 1.05 -10.42
CA ASN A 175 -31.07 -0.22 -10.88
C ASN A 175 -32.15 -0.02 -11.96
N GLN A 176 -31.96 0.96 -12.85
CA GLN A 176 -32.86 1.21 -13.97
C GLN A 176 -32.48 0.38 -15.19
N GLU A 177 -33.48 -0.03 -15.96
CA GLU A 177 -33.28 -0.70 -17.25
C GLU A 177 -32.50 0.22 -18.21
N LEU A 178 -31.59 -0.39 -18.97
CA LEU A 178 -30.81 0.28 -19.98
C LEU A 178 -31.44 0.10 -21.36
N THR A 179 -31.27 1.11 -22.20
CA THR A 179 -31.61 1.05 -23.63
C THR A 179 -30.33 1.25 -24.45
N ASN A 180 -30.37 0.95 -25.75
CA ASN A 180 -29.20 1.06 -26.64
C ASN A 180 -28.60 2.47 -26.70
N SER A 181 -29.33 3.50 -26.26
CA SER A 181 -28.86 4.90 -26.21
C SER A 181 -28.46 5.35 -24.80
N SER A 182 -28.58 4.49 -23.78
CA SER A 182 -28.28 4.85 -22.40
C SER A 182 -26.78 5.01 -22.15
N ILE A 183 -25.93 4.17 -22.76
CA ILE A 183 -24.48 4.22 -22.59
C ILE A 183 -23.82 4.68 -23.90
N PRO A 184 -23.13 5.83 -23.93
CA PRO A 184 -22.45 6.31 -25.14
C PRO A 184 -21.33 5.40 -25.63
N LEU A 185 -21.11 5.39 -26.95
CA LEU A 185 -20.05 4.58 -27.60
C LEU A 185 -18.62 4.99 -27.21
N SER A 186 -18.43 6.16 -26.60
CA SER A 186 -17.16 6.64 -26.08
C SER A 186 -16.75 5.97 -24.76
N VAL A 187 -17.71 5.37 -24.03
CA VAL A 187 -17.46 4.78 -22.71
C VAL A 187 -16.57 3.53 -22.84
N LYS A 188 -15.37 3.61 -22.26
CA LYS A 188 -14.40 2.51 -22.20
C LYS A 188 -14.43 1.81 -20.84
N SER A 189 -14.79 2.52 -19.77
CA SER A 189 -14.90 1.97 -18.42
C SER A 189 -16.30 2.20 -17.88
N LEU A 190 -16.99 1.10 -17.56
CA LEU A 190 -18.34 1.09 -17.03
C LEU A 190 -18.37 0.31 -15.71
N ILE A 191 -18.75 1.00 -14.63
CA ILE A 191 -18.82 0.43 -13.29
C ILE A 191 -20.24 0.61 -12.77
N PHE A 192 -20.90 -0.50 -12.45
CA PHE A 192 -22.20 -0.49 -11.80
C PHE A 192 -22.05 -0.56 -10.28
N GLY A 193 -22.94 0.15 -9.57
CA GLY A 193 -23.00 0.12 -8.12
C GLY A 193 -23.78 -1.08 -7.58
N HIS A 194 -23.84 -1.16 -6.25
CA HIS A 194 -24.31 -2.35 -5.51
C HIS A 194 -25.66 -2.93 -5.98
N ASN A 195 -26.69 -2.11 -6.21
CA ASN A 195 -28.05 -2.60 -6.45
C ASN A 195 -28.37 -2.94 -7.91
N PHE A 196 -27.46 -2.66 -8.86
CA PHE A 196 -27.73 -2.90 -10.27
C PHE A 196 -27.93 -4.40 -10.56
N ASN A 197 -29.09 -4.75 -11.10
CA ASN A 197 -29.48 -6.12 -11.43
C ASN A 197 -30.45 -6.15 -12.61
N GLN A 198 -30.20 -5.34 -13.64
CA GLN A 198 -30.97 -5.33 -14.89
C GLN A 198 -30.25 -6.09 -15.99
N ASP A 199 -30.99 -6.48 -17.03
CA ASP A 199 -30.41 -7.12 -18.22
C ASP A 199 -29.41 -6.18 -18.93
N LEU A 200 -28.40 -6.80 -19.54
CA LEU A 200 -27.27 -6.12 -20.20
C LEU A 200 -27.37 -6.10 -21.72
N LEU A 201 -28.43 -6.66 -22.35
CA LEU A 201 -28.57 -6.69 -23.82
C LEU A 201 -28.38 -5.32 -24.49
N ALA A 202 -28.79 -4.25 -23.82
CA ALA A 202 -28.61 -2.87 -24.28
C ALA A 202 -27.14 -2.44 -24.44
N LEU A 203 -26.21 -3.15 -23.81
CA LEU A 203 -24.78 -2.86 -23.89
C LEU A 203 -24.11 -3.48 -25.11
N ASN A 204 -24.74 -4.41 -25.83
CA ASN A 204 -24.08 -5.21 -26.89
C ASN A 204 -23.32 -4.35 -27.92
N SER A 205 -23.87 -3.19 -28.29
CA SER A 205 -23.25 -2.26 -29.25
C SER A 205 -22.22 -1.30 -28.65
N SER A 206 -21.86 -1.43 -27.37
CA SER A 206 -20.93 -0.53 -26.68
C SER A 206 -19.45 -0.90 -26.90
N ASN A 207 -18.56 0.06 -26.69
CA ASN A 207 -17.10 -0.11 -26.78
C ASN A 207 -16.44 -0.26 -25.40
N VAL A 208 -17.18 -0.75 -24.41
CA VAL A 208 -16.71 -0.91 -23.04
C VAL A 208 -15.58 -1.95 -22.99
N GLN A 209 -14.43 -1.55 -22.48
CA GLN A 209 -13.25 -2.40 -22.29
C GLN A 209 -13.14 -2.93 -20.86
N LEU A 210 -13.54 -2.13 -19.86
CA LEU A 210 -13.62 -2.52 -18.46
C LEU A 210 -15.08 -2.50 -18.01
N LEU A 211 -15.59 -3.68 -17.61
CA LEU A 211 -16.94 -3.84 -17.09
C LEU A 211 -16.89 -4.43 -15.67
N ILE A 212 -17.36 -3.65 -14.69
CA ILE A 212 -17.57 -4.11 -13.32
C ILE A 212 -19.07 -4.11 -13.03
N LEU A 213 -19.61 -5.29 -12.75
CA LEU A 213 -21.02 -5.49 -12.46
C LEU A 213 -21.31 -5.25 -10.98
N GLY A 214 -22.51 -4.74 -10.70
CA GLY A 214 -22.97 -4.42 -9.36
C GLY A 214 -23.10 -5.64 -8.45
N ASP A 215 -22.95 -5.45 -7.14
CA ASP A 215 -22.97 -6.56 -6.17
C ASP A 215 -24.20 -7.46 -6.25
N ARG A 216 -25.38 -6.91 -6.51
CA ARG A 216 -26.64 -7.65 -6.65
C ARG A 216 -26.90 -8.20 -8.06
N PHE A 217 -26.01 -7.96 -9.01
CA PHE A 217 -26.19 -8.43 -10.38
C PHE A 217 -26.21 -9.96 -10.41
N ASN A 218 -27.33 -10.53 -10.84
CA ASN A 218 -27.55 -11.97 -10.90
C ASN A 218 -28.50 -12.38 -12.04
N GLN A 219 -28.46 -11.65 -13.15
CA GLN A 219 -29.23 -11.95 -14.37
C GLN A 219 -28.56 -13.05 -15.20
N VAL A 220 -29.36 -13.79 -15.96
CA VAL A 220 -28.86 -14.82 -16.88
C VAL A 220 -28.13 -14.15 -18.06
N LEU A 221 -26.98 -14.68 -18.44
CA LEU A 221 -26.17 -14.13 -19.52
C LEU A 221 -26.25 -14.98 -20.79
N SER A 222 -26.64 -14.34 -21.89
CA SER A 222 -26.58 -14.87 -23.26
C SER A 222 -25.30 -14.41 -23.98
N SER A 223 -25.07 -14.87 -25.22
CA SER A 223 -23.91 -14.46 -26.02
C SER A 223 -23.89 -12.96 -26.35
N GLU A 224 -25.04 -12.30 -26.30
CA GLU A 224 -25.20 -10.88 -26.63
C GLU A 224 -25.28 -9.97 -25.40
N SER A 225 -25.20 -10.55 -24.19
CA SER A 225 -25.39 -9.79 -22.95
C SER A 225 -24.17 -8.93 -22.60
N ILE A 226 -22.95 -9.41 -22.86
CA ILE A 226 -21.72 -8.66 -22.56
C ILE A 226 -21.07 -8.22 -23.89
N PRO A 227 -20.68 -6.95 -24.05
CA PRO A 227 -20.10 -6.45 -25.28
C PRO A 227 -18.81 -7.20 -25.65
N SER A 228 -18.63 -7.49 -26.94
CA SER A 228 -17.41 -8.17 -27.42
C SER A 228 -16.12 -7.36 -27.22
N SER A 229 -16.22 -6.05 -26.96
CA SER A 229 -15.10 -5.15 -26.69
C SER A 229 -14.51 -5.30 -25.28
N VAL A 230 -15.18 -6.00 -24.35
CA VAL A 230 -14.73 -6.14 -22.95
C VAL A 230 -13.44 -6.94 -22.85
N GLU A 231 -12.43 -6.35 -22.22
CA GLU A 231 -11.12 -6.94 -21.94
C GLU A 231 -10.95 -7.32 -20.45
N SER A 232 -11.61 -6.61 -19.53
CA SER A 232 -11.62 -6.94 -18.10
C SER A 232 -13.06 -6.98 -17.59
N LEU A 233 -13.45 -8.14 -17.05
CA LEU A 233 -14.80 -8.41 -16.57
C LEU A 233 -14.75 -8.82 -15.10
N SER A 234 -15.48 -8.10 -14.26
CA SER A 234 -15.67 -8.44 -12.85
C SER A 234 -17.15 -8.60 -12.52
N PHE A 235 -17.51 -9.78 -12.04
CA PHE A 235 -18.85 -10.07 -11.53
C PHE A 235 -19.03 -9.55 -10.11
N GLY A 236 -20.22 -9.08 -9.79
CA GLY A 236 -20.59 -8.67 -8.45
C GLY A 236 -20.80 -9.83 -7.48
N ARG A 237 -20.93 -9.48 -6.20
CA ARG A 237 -21.01 -10.40 -5.06
C ARG A 237 -22.05 -11.53 -5.19
N GLU A 238 -23.23 -11.27 -5.72
CA GLU A 238 -24.38 -12.20 -5.73
C GLU A 238 -24.49 -13.02 -7.02
N PHE A 239 -23.69 -12.71 -8.05
CA PHE A 239 -23.75 -13.42 -9.33
C PHE A 239 -23.50 -14.92 -9.14
N ASN A 240 -24.50 -15.73 -9.49
CA ASN A 240 -24.45 -17.19 -9.36
C ASN A 240 -25.31 -17.89 -10.43
N GLN A 241 -25.46 -17.28 -11.60
CA GLN A 241 -26.16 -17.90 -12.73
C GLN A 241 -25.26 -18.87 -13.47
N LYS A 242 -25.86 -19.92 -14.05
CA LYS A 242 -25.14 -20.85 -14.92
C LYS A 242 -24.65 -20.10 -16.16
N LEU A 243 -23.38 -20.31 -16.50
CA LEU A 243 -22.76 -19.74 -17.69
C LEU A 243 -22.67 -20.79 -18.80
N ASN A 244 -23.04 -20.38 -20.01
CA ASN A 244 -22.91 -21.20 -21.21
C ASN A 244 -21.75 -20.68 -22.07
N ILE A 245 -21.37 -21.48 -23.07
CA ILE A 245 -20.37 -21.04 -24.06
C ILE A 245 -20.88 -19.76 -24.74
N GLY A 246 -20.04 -18.73 -24.78
CA GLY A 246 -20.38 -17.41 -25.31
C GLY A 246 -20.93 -16.42 -24.29
N SER A 247 -21.34 -16.83 -23.08
CA SER A 247 -21.79 -15.88 -22.03
C SER A 247 -20.70 -14.89 -21.60
N ILE A 248 -19.42 -15.26 -21.77
CA ILE A 248 -18.26 -14.39 -21.56
C ILE A 248 -17.60 -14.16 -22.93
N PRO A 249 -17.38 -12.90 -23.36
CA PRO A 249 -16.82 -12.62 -24.67
C PRO A 249 -15.36 -13.06 -24.82
N SER A 250 -14.95 -13.39 -26.05
CA SER A 250 -13.62 -13.91 -26.32
C SER A 250 -12.48 -12.91 -26.11
N ASN A 251 -12.73 -11.60 -26.06
CA ASN A 251 -11.68 -10.60 -25.84
C ASN A 251 -11.30 -10.42 -24.36
N VAL A 252 -12.02 -11.04 -23.42
CA VAL A 252 -11.74 -10.95 -21.99
C VAL A 252 -10.36 -11.57 -21.67
N LYS A 253 -9.49 -10.77 -21.06
CA LYS A 253 -8.15 -11.13 -20.58
C LYS A 253 -8.11 -11.27 -19.05
N GLU A 254 -8.91 -10.50 -18.34
CA GLU A 254 -9.05 -10.58 -16.89
C GLU A 254 -10.49 -10.93 -16.53
N LEU A 255 -10.67 -12.03 -15.80
CA LEU A 255 -11.97 -12.52 -15.39
C LEU A 255 -12.00 -12.74 -13.87
N ASN A 256 -12.84 -11.96 -13.20
CA ASN A 256 -13.03 -12.03 -11.76
C ASN A 256 -14.48 -12.47 -11.46
N PHE A 257 -14.63 -13.67 -10.90
CA PHE A 257 -15.91 -14.14 -10.37
C PHE A 257 -16.17 -13.56 -8.98
N GLY A 258 -17.43 -13.21 -8.71
CA GLY A 258 -17.85 -12.64 -7.44
C GLY A 258 -18.07 -13.66 -6.32
N TYR A 259 -18.28 -13.15 -5.10
CA TYR A 259 -18.34 -13.90 -3.84
C TYR A 259 -19.23 -15.16 -3.89
N SER A 260 -20.41 -15.09 -4.52
CA SER A 260 -21.41 -16.16 -4.46
C SER A 260 -21.34 -17.17 -5.59
N PHE A 261 -20.50 -16.94 -6.60
CA PHE A 261 -20.44 -17.79 -7.78
C PHE A 261 -19.97 -19.20 -7.41
N ASN A 262 -20.81 -20.19 -7.65
CA ASN A 262 -20.55 -21.60 -7.36
C ASN A 262 -21.27 -22.53 -8.36
N GLN A 263 -21.36 -22.11 -9.62
CA GLN A 263 -21.94 -22.93 -10.69
C GLN A 263 -20.85 -23.78 -11.35
N GLU A 264 -21.25 -24.97 -11.83
CA GLU A 264 -20.37 -25.82 -12.64
C GLU A 264 -20.00 -25.10 -13.93
N LEU A 265 -18.72 -25.20 -14.31
CA LEU A 265 -18.20 -24.64 -15.55
C LEU A 265 -17.92 -25.77 -16.53
N SER A 266 -18.40 -25.64 -17.76
CA SER A 266 -18.04 -26.56 -18.85
C SER A 266 -16.85 -26.03 -19.65
N GLN A 267 -16.17 -26.93 -20.36
CA GLN A 267 -15.09 -26.54 -21.27
C GLN A 267 -15.58 -25.47 -22.28
N GLY A 268 -14.78 -24.42 -22.47
CA GLY A 268 -15.08 -23.31 -23.39
C GLY A 268 -15.97 -22.20 -22.82
N VAL A 269 -16.51 -22.34 -21.60
CA VAL A 269 -17.22 -21.24 -20.92
C VAL A 269 -16.27 -20.10 -20.56
N ILE A 270 -15.08 -20.44 -20.06
CA ILE A 270 -13.99 -19.47 -19.88
C ILE A 270 -13.27 -19.31 -21.22
N PRO A 271 -13.24 -18.10 -21.82
CA PRO A 271 -12.66 -17.92 -23.14
C PRO A 271 -11.15 -18.10 -23.20
N SER A 272 -10.65 -18.49 -24.38
CA SER A 272 -9.24 -18.82 -24.60
C SER A 272 -8.27 -17.64 -24.53
N ASN A 273 -8.73 -16.39 -24.37
CA ASN A 273 -7.85 -15.23 -24.19
C ASN A 273 -7.68 -14.80 -22.72
N VAL A 274 -8.37 -15.45 -21.77
CA VAL A 274 -8.26 -15.13 -20.35
C VAL A 274 -6.85 -15.45 -19.84
N GLU A 275 -6.14 -14.43 -19.37
CA GLU A 275 -4.79 -14.56 -18.82
C GLU A 275 -4.78 -14.54 -17.28
N SER A 276 -5.75 -13.87 -16.66
CA SER A 276 -5.93 -13.81 -15.21
C SER A 276 -7.34 -14.26 -14.85
N LEU A 277 -7.42 -15.31 -14.04
CA LEU A 277 -8.68 -15.90 -13.60
C LEU A 277 -8.72 -15.94 -12.07
N LYS A 278 -9.72 -15.29 -11.50
CA LYS A 278 -9.94 -15.26 -10.06
C LYS A 278 -11.34 -15.74 -9.72
N PHE A 279 -11.40 -16.70 -8.81
CA PHE A 279 -12.60 -17.05 -8.08
C PHE A 279 -12.56 -16.39 -6.71
N ASP A 280 -13.67 -15.76 -6.31
CA ASP A 280 -13.87 -15.25 -4.96
C ASP A 280 -14.51 -16.32 -4.06
N TYR A 281 -15.02 -15.93 -2.89
CA TYR A 281 -15.30 -16.77 -1.74
C TYR A 281 -15.91 -18.17 -1.98
N ARG A 282 -17.11 -18.30 -2.57
CA ARG A 282 -17.93 -19.53 -2.49
C ARG A 282 -17.64 -20.60 -3.56
N PHE A 283 -16.82 -20.31 -4.57
CA PHE A 283 -16.59 -21.28 -5.65
C PHE A 283 -15.93 -22.55 -5.12
N ASN A 284 -16.59 -23.69 -5.31
CA ASN A 284 -16.15 -25.00 -4.84
C ASN A 284 -16.62 -26.14 -5.76
N GLN A 285 -16.69 -25.88 -7.07
CA GLN A 285 -16.99 -26.90 -8.08
C GLN A 285 -15.72 -27.59 -8.57
N GLU A 286 -15.86 -28.82 -9.06
CA GLU A 286 -14.73 -29.58 -9.60
C GLU A 286 -14.19 -28.89 -10.88
N ILE A 287 -12.85 -28.84 -10.99
CA ILE A 287 -12.17 -28.35 -12.19
C ILE A 287 -11.61 -29.56 -12.95
N SER A 288 -12.33 -29.97 -13.99
CA SER A 288 -11.91 -30.99 -14.95
C SER A 288 -11.05 -30.41 -16.09
N LEU A 289 -10.42 -31.31 -16.83
CA LEU A 289 -9.60 -30.98 -18.01
C LEU A 289 -10.32 -30.02 -18.97
N GLY A 290 -9.64 -28.95 -19.36
CA GLY A 290 -10.11 -28.01 -20.39
C GLY A 290 -11.05 -26.91 -19.89
N ILE A 291 -11.49 -26.93 -18.62
CA ILE A 291 -12.31 -25.83 -18.05
C ILE A 291 -11.48 -24.55 -17.95
N ILE A 292 -10.26 -24.64 -17.44
CA ILE A 292 -9.33 -23.52 -17.37
C ILE A 292 -8.51 -23.50 -18.67
N PRO A 293 -8.58 -22.42 -19.48
CA PRO A 293 -7.88 -22.35 -20.76
C PRO A 293 -6.37 -22.19 -20.58
N SER A 294 -5.59 -22.65 -21.57
CA SER A 294 -4.12 -22.65 -21.53
C SER A 294 -3.45 -21.27 -21.57
N SER A 295 -4.22 -20.23 -21.89
CA SER A 295 -3.79 -18.84 -21.82
C SER A 295 -3.68 -18.29 -20.39
N VAL A 296 -4.32 -18.95 -19.40
CA VAL A 296 -4.32 -18.49 -18.01
C VAL A 296 -2.92 -18.57 -17.42
N LYS A 297 -2.36 -17.42 -17.05
CA LYS A 297 -1.05 -17.25 -16.41
C LYS A 297 -1.18 -17.13 -14.90
N ILE A 298 -2.30 -16.60 -14.40
CA ILE A 298 -2.59 -16.41 -12.97
C ILE A 298 -3.94 -17.03 -12.65
N LEU A 299 -3.95 -17.96 -11.68
CA LEU A 299 -5.14 -18.61 -11.17
C LEU A 299 -5.21 -18.45 -9.66
N ILE A 300 -6.29 -17.85 -9.19
CA ILE A 300 -6.58 -17.66 -7.77
C ILE A 300 -7.91 -18.32 -7.45
N PHE A 301 -7.88 -19.32 -6.58
CA PHE A 301 -9.09 -19.97 -6.07
C PHE A 301 -9.66 -19.21 -4.87
N GLY A 302 -10.98 -19.27 -4.78
CA GLY A 302 -11.79 -18.73 -3.70
C GLY A 302 -11.61 -19.44 -2.37
N ASN A 303 -12.08 -18.80 -1.30
CA ASN A 303 -11.93 -19.29 0.07
C ASN A 303 -12.51 -20.68 0.30
N ASP A 304 -13.64 -21.02 -0.30
CA ASP A 304 -14.33 -22.29 -0.07
C ASP A 304 -13.84 -23.43 -0.97
N PHE A 305 -13.00 -23.15 -1.98
CA PHE A 305 -12.51 -24.16 -2.91
C PHE A 305 -11.72 -25.25 -2.18
N ASN A 306 -12.22 -26.48 -2.26
CA ASN A 306 -11.66 -27.65 -1.59
C ASN A 306 -11.93 -28.93 -2.39
N GLN A 307 -11.84 -28.84 -3.72
CA GLN A 307 -11.96 -29.99 -4.61
C GLN A 307 -10.59 -30.59 -4.93
N ASN A 308 -10.58 -31.86 -5.35
CA ASN A 308 -9.36 -32.50 -5.81
C ASN A 308 -8.91 -31.88 -7.14
N LEU A 309 -7.60 -31.79 -7.35
CA LEU A 309 -7.05 -31.44 -8.67
C LEU A 309 -6.70 -32.71 -9.43
N SER A 310 -7.55 -33.07 -10.39
CA SER A 310 -7.28 -34.16 -11.32
C SER A 310 -6.11 -33.82 -12.24
N LYS A 311 -5.47 -34.84 -12.81
CA LYS A 311 -4.36 -34.65 -13.77
C LYS A 311 -4.82 -33.76 -14.92
N ASN A 312 -4.01 -32.75 -15.26
CA ASN A 312 -4.27 -31.76 -16.31
C ASN A 312 -5.49 -30.83 -16.07
N SER A 313 -6.08 -30.80 -14.86
CA SER A 313 -7.09 -29.80 -14.48
C SER A 313 -6.56 -28.36 -14.54
N ILE A 314 -5.30 -28.21 -14.16
CA ILE A 314 -4.55 -26.95 -14.26
C ILE A 314 -3.72 -26.98 -15.55
N PRO A 315 -3.87 -25.99 -16.45
CA PRO A 315 -3.25 -26.05 -17.76
C PRO A 315 -1.76 -25.69 -17.74
N TYR A 316 -1.02 -26.27 -18.68
CA TYR A 316 0.34 -25.83 -18.99
C TYR A 316 0.34 -24.36 -19.46
N GLY A 317 1.28 -23.58 -18.94
CA GLY A 317 1.38 -22.13 -19.17
C GLY A 317 1.09 -21.30 -17.93
N LEU A 318 0.38 -21.86 -16.94
CA LEU A 318 0.14 -21.20 -15.65
C LEU A 318 1.46 -20.87 -14.94
N LYS A 319 1.61 -19.62 -14.48
CA LYS A 319 2.80 -19.12 -13.78
C LYS A 319 2.59 -18.99 -12.28
N SER A 320 1.38 -18.62 -11.84
CA SER A 320 1.04 -18.43 -10.43
C SER A 320 -0.25 -19.16 -10.08
N LEU A 321 -0.20 -19.98 -9.04
CA LEU A 321 -1.33 -20.71 -8.47
C LEU A 321 -1.50 -20.33 -7.00
N THR A 322 -2.68 -19.82 -6.65
CA THR A 322 -3.04 -19.51 -5.26
C THR A 322 -4.31 -20.26 -4.87
N PHE A 323 -4.23 -21.05 -3.81
CA PHE A 323 -5.40 -21.70 -3.20
C PHE A 323 -6.02 -20.81 -2.14
N GLY A 324 -7.35 -20.87 -2.03
CA GLY A 324 -8.09 -20.20 -0.97
C GLY A 324 -8.09 -20.97 0.36
N ASN A 325 -8.73 -20.38 1.35
CA ASN A 325 -8.58 -20.76 2.75
C ASN A 325 -8.96 -22.20 3.11
N ARG A 326 -9.99 -22.80 2.52
CA ARG A 326 -10.47 -24.14 2.89
C ARG A 326 -9.79 -25.27 2.15
N PHE A 327 -8.95 -24.99 1.16
CA PHE A 327 -8.27 -26.03 0.39
C PHE A 327 -7.38 -26.89 1.30
N ASN A 328 -7.71 -28.17 1.42
CA ASN A 328 -6.99 -29.13 2.24
C ASN A 328 -7.04 -30.54 1.63
N LYS A 329 -7.05 -30.64 0.31
CA LYS A 329 -6.98 -31.91 -0.41
C LYS A 329 -5.53 -32.33 -0.65
N VAL A 330 -5.31 -33.65 -0.73
CA VAL A 330 -4.02 -34.20 -1.11
C VAL A 330 -3.74 -33.79 -2.55
N ILE A 331 -2.53 -33.29 -2.79
CA ILE A 331 -2.07 -32.97 -4.14
C ILE A 331 -1.32 -34.19 -4.64
N LEU A 332 -1.72 -34.71 -5.80
CA LEU A 332 -1.06 -35.84 -6.43
C LEU A 332 0.12 -35.33 -7.27
N SER A 333 1.07 -36.21 -7.56
CA SER A 333 2.07 -35.95 -8.58
C SER A 333 1.39 -35.60 -9.90
N ASP A 334 1.93 -34.63 -10.63
CA ASP A 334 1.38 -34.08 -11.89
C ASP A 334 0.07 -33.26 -11.77
N SER A 335 -0.49 -33.04 -10.57
CA SER A 335 -1.68 -32.16 -10.41
C SER A 335 -1.36 -30.69 -10.68
N ILE A 336 -0.11 -30.27 -10.43
CA ILE A 336 0.36 -28.90 -10.69
C ILE A 336 1.39 -28.98 -11.83
N PRO A 337 1.23 -28.22 -12.93
CA PRO A 337 2.13 -28.30 -14.07
C PRO A 337 3.49 -27.64 -13.80
N SER A 338 4.51 -28.10 -14.51
CA SER A 338 5.89 -27.57 -14.44
C SER A 338 6.06 -26.16 -15.04
N SER A 339 4.99 -25.52 -15.50
CA SER A 339 5.04 -24.09 -15.85
C SER A 339 4.96 -23.20 -14.62
N VAL A 340 4.39 -23.68 -13.50
CA VAL A 340 4.12 -22.86 -12.31
C VAL A 340 5.44 -22.46 -11.65
N LYS A 341 5.55 -21.17 -11.30
CA LYS A 341 6.70 -20.56 -10.63
C LYS A 341 6.38 -20.12 -9.20
N SER A 342 5.13 -19.74 -8.93
CA SER A 342 4.67 -19.34 -7.61
C SER A 342 3.49 -20.20 -7.17
N LEU A 343 3.61 -20.82 -6.00
CA LEU A 343 2.57 -21.64 -5.38
C LEU A 343 2.29 -21.14 -3.96
N SER A 344 1.04 -20.81 -3.69
CA SER A 344 0.59 -20.36 -2.37
C SER A 344 -0.60 -21.19 -1.89
N PHE A 345 -0.47 -21.76 -0.70
CA PHE A 345 -1.55 -22.46 -0.01
C PHE A 345 -2.34 -21.52 0.91
N GLY A 346 -3.64 -21.77 1.04
CA GLY A 346 -4.53 -21.04 1.93
C GLY A 346 -4.53 -21.58 3.37
N TYR A 347 -5.34 -20.95 4.23
CA TYR A 347 -5.38 -21.17 5.67
C TYR A 347 -5.34 -22.64 6.14
N SER A 348 -6.22 -23.51 5.64
CA SER A 348 -6.48 -24.84 6.18
C SER A 348 -5.60 -25.96 5.63
N PHE A 349 -4.74 -25.68 4.64
CA PHE A 349 -3.92 -26.71 4.01
C PHE A 349 -2.95 -27.34 5.02
N ASN A 350 -3.08 -28.64 5.27
CA ASN A 350 -2.28 -29.39 6.22
C ASN A 350 -2.09 -30.86 5.80
N GLN A 351 -1.98 -31.11 4.50
CA GLN A 351 -1.70 -32.45 3.96
C GLN A 351 -0.20 -32.71 3.88
N LEU A 352 0.19 -33.99 3.95
CA LEU A 352 1.56 -34.41 3.70
C LEU A 352 1.98 -33.98 2.28
N ILE A 353 3.27 -33.67 2.12
CA ILE A 353 3.88 -33.36 0.82
C ILE A 353 4.87 -34.47 0.48
N PRO A 354 4.44 -35.56 -0.19
CA PRO A 354 5.36 -36.55 -0.73
C PRO A 354 6.33 -35.93 -1.75
N ILE A 355 7.51 -36.54 -1.89
CA ILE A 355 8.51 -36.17 -2.89
C ILE A 355 7.88 -36.19 -4.30
N GLY A 356 8.14 -35.15 -5.09
CA GLY A 356 7.60 -35.00 -6.44
C GLY A 356 6.20 -34.37 -6.54
N THR A 357 5.54 -34.10 -5.41
CA THR A 357 4.21 -33.44 -5.38
C THR A 357 4.28 -31.98 -5.84
N ILE A 358 5.28 -31.25 -5.34
CA ILE A 358 5.55 -29.86 -5.74
C ILE A 358 6.49 -29.90 -6.96
N PRO A 359 6.14 -29.29 -8.10
CA PRO A 359 6.99 -29.32 -9.29
C PRO A 359 8.33 -28.62 -9.11
N SER A 360 9.37 -29.13 -9.78
CA SER A 360 10.74 -28.57 -9.78
C SER A 360 10.89 -27.22 -10.49
N SER A 361 9.79 -26.63 -10.95
CA SER A 361 9.73 -25.30 -11.53
C SER A 361 9.43 -24.21 -10.51
N ILE A 362 8.91 -24.55 -9.33
CA ILE A 362 8.48 -23.60 -8.30
C ILE A 362 9.68 -22.84 -7.74
N GLU A 363 9.62 -21.52 -7.77
CA GLU A 363 10.64 -20.60 -7.24
C GLU A 363 10.17 -19.92 -5.94
N SER A 364 8.85 -19.76 -5.75
CA SER A 364 8.25 -19.20 -4.54
C SER A 364 7.18 -20.16 -4.01
N LEU A 365 7.37 -20.64 -2.78
CA LEU A 365 6.45 -21.54 -2.10
C LEU A 365 6.00 -20.93 -0.76
N LYS A 366 4.69 -20.78 -0.59
CA LYS A 366 4.07 -20.30 0.65
C LYS A 366 3.10 -21.33 1.20
N PHE A 367 3.35 -21.80 2.41
CA PHE A 367 2.44 -22.68 3.13
C PHE A 367 1.38 -21.91 3.90
N GLY A 368 0.23 -22.55 4.06
CA GLY A 368 -0.94 -22.03 4.76
C GLY A 368 -0.79 -21.98 6.28
N HIS A 369 -1.74 -21.30 6.94
CA HIS A 369 -1.74 -21.09 8.39
C HIS A 369 -1.70 -22.38 9.21
N MET A 370 -2.44 -23.41 8.81
CA MET A 370 -2.56 -24.67 9.54
C MET A 370 -1.51 -25.72 9.18
N PHE A 371 -0.65 -25.45 8.18
CA PHE A 371 0.34 -26.42 7.73
C PHE A 371 1.34 -26.74 8.85
N ASN A 372 1.39 -27.99 9.28
CA ASN A 372 2.26 -28.47 10.34
C ASN A 372 2.66 -29.94 10.12
N GLN A 373 2.88 -30.32 8.87
CA GLN A 373 3.34 -31.67 8.50
C GLN A 373 4.87 -31.74 8.46
N VAL A 374 5.41 -32.93 8.74
CA VAL A 374 6.85 -33.19 8.64
C VAL A 374 7.27 -33.09 7.16
N LEU A 375 8.41 -32.44 6.92
CA LEU A 375 9.00 -32.31 5.59
C LEU A 375 10.15 -33.31 5.43
N SER A 376 9.93 -34.35 4.64
CA SER A 376 11.00 -35.28 4.26
C SER A 376 11.99 -34.60 3.30
N PRO A 377 13.28 -34.93 3.33
CA PRO A 377 14.25 -34.44 2.36
C PRO A 377 13.79 -34.63 0.92
N GLY A 378 13.87 -33.57 0.10
CA GLY A 378 13.39 -33.57 -1.29
C GLY A 378 11.88 -33.31 -1.49
N SER A 379 11.10 -33.14 -0.42
CA SER A 379 9.66 -32.78 -0.52
C SER A 379 9.47 -31.37 -1.09
N ILE A 380 10.38 -30.45 -0.76
CA ILE A 380 10.46 -29.12 -1.34
C ILE A 380 11.54 -29.15 -2.44
N PRO A 381 11.23 -28.76 -3.69
CA PRO A 381 12.18 -28.81 -4.80
C PRO A 381 13.34 -27.82 -4.65
N SER A 382 14.50 -28.17 -5.22
CA SER A 382 15.71 -27.34 -5.18
C SER A 382 15.61 -26.02 -5.95
N SER A 383 14.59 -25.85 -6.78
CA SER A 383 14.30 -24.59 -7.48
C SER A 383 13.74 -23.49 -6.58
N VAL A 384 13.22 -23.83 -5.39
CA VAL A 384 12.57 -22.88 -4.48
C VAL A 384 13.60 -21.92 -3.90
N LYS A 385 13.40 -20.61 -4.15
CA LYS A 385 14.23 -19.50 -3.63
C LYS A 385 13.59 -18.81 -2.44
N PHE A 386 12.26 -18.71 -2.44
CA PHE A 386 11.48 -18.10 -1.37
C PHE A 386 10.59 -19.15 -0.74
N LEU A 387 10.83 -19.45 0.54
CA LEU A 387 10.05 -20.40 1.32
C LEU A 387 9.48 -19.71 2.56
N SER A 388 8.16 -19.76 2.69
CA SER A 388 7.45 -19.20 3.85
C SER A 388 6.50 -20.22 4.44
N PHE A 389 6.60 -20.40 5.76
CA PHE A 389 5.68 -21.20 6.56
C PHE A 389 4.60 -20.33 7.20
N GLY A 390 3.39 -20.89 7.29
CA GLY A 390 2.29 -20.28 8.02
C GLY A 390 2.37 -20.49 9.53
N HIS A 391 1.32 -20.03 10.22
CA HIS A 391 1.26 -19.90 11.67
C HIS A 391 1.65 -21.17 12.45
N ASN A 392 1.06 -22.32 12.12
CA ASN A 392 1.13 -23.51 12.98
C ASN A 392 2.36 -24.40 12.75
N PHE A 393 3.20 -24.10 11.75
CA PHE A 393 4.34 -24.95 11.42
C PHE A 393 5.33 -24.97 12.58
N ASN A 394 5.52 -26.15 13.19
CA ASN A 394 6.39 -26.34 14.34
C ASN A 394 6.99 -27.76 14.36
N GLN A 395 7.29 -28.32 13.18
CA GLN A 395 7.98 -29.60 13.06
C GLN A 395 9.49 -29.42 13.10
N GLU A 396 10.20 -30.42 13.61
CA GLU A 396 11.67 -30.44 13.59
C GLU A 396 12.16 -30.48 12.13
N LEU A 397 13.19 -29.67 11.85
CA LEU A 397 13.80 -29.62 10.52
C LEU A 397 14.90 -30.68 10.43
N GLN A 398 14.65 -31.71 9.63
CA GLN A 398 15.68 -32.68 9.26
C GLN A 398 16.70 -32.05 8.32
N ILE A 399 17.91 -32.60 8.29
CA ILE A 399 18.93 -32.23 7.29
C ILE A 399 18.33 -32.42 5.89
N ASP A 400 18.53 -31.45 5.01
CA ASP A 400 18.00 -31.40 3.64
C ASP A 400 16.46 -31.33 3.50
N SER A 401 15.72 -31.11 4.59
CA SER A 401 14.27 -30.81 4.54
C SER A 401 13.97 -29.47 3.87
N ILE A 402 14.86 -28.49 4.07
CA ILE A 402 14.90 -27.21 3.36
C ILE A 402 16.00 -27.29 2.29
N PRO A 403 15.70 -27.11 0.99
CA PRO A 403 16.67 -27.35 -0.06
C PRO A 403 17.70 -26.22 -0.20
N LEU A 404 18.88 -26.55 -0.75
CA LEU A 404 20.00 -25.63 -1.00
C LEU A 404 19.71 -24.49 -2.00
N GLY A 405 18.52 -24.42 -2.59
CA GLY A 405 18.09 -23.29 -3.43
C GLY A 405 17.49 -22.12 -2.63
N VAL A 406 17.08 -22.34 -1.38
CA VAL A 406 16.33 -21.35 -0.60
C VAL A 406 17.25 -20.20 -0.20
N GLU A 407 16.92 -18.99 -0.63
CA GLU A 407 17.62 -17.74 -0.30
C GLU A 407 16.92 -16.97 0.82
N SER A 408 15.59 -17.07 0.89
CA SER A 408 14.75 -16.42 1.89
C SER A 408 13.87 -17.44 2.58
N LEU A 409 14.04 -17.57 3.89
CA LEU A 409 13.30 -18.50 4.73
C LEU A 409 12.55 -17.75 5.84
N GLU A 410 11.23 -17.86 5.83
CA GLU A 410 10.36 -17.24 6.84
C GLU A 410 9.56 -18.30 7.58
N PHE A 411 9.69 -18.31 8.91
CA PHE A 411 8.85 -19.12 9.79
C PHE A 411 7.64 -18.34 10.30
N GLY A 412 6.53 -19.06 10.48
CA GLY A 412 5.31 -18.51 11.06
C GLY A 412 5.29 -18.55 12.59
N TYR A 413 4.13 -18.20 13.15
CA TYR A 413 3.93 -17.86 14.56
C TYR A 413 4.42 -18.92 15.56
N ASP A 414 4.15 -20.21 15.35
CA ASP A 414 4.34 -21.28 16.34
C ASP A 414 5.72 -21.96 16.28
N PHE A 415 6.53 -21.72 15.24
CA PHE A 415 7.81 -22.39 15.07
C PHE A 415 8.74 -22.11 16.26
N ASN A 416 9.11 -23.16 16.99
CA ASN A 416 9.94 -23.08 18.18
C ASN A 416 10.75 -24.37 18.39
N GLN A 417 11.21 -24.99 17.31
CA GLN A 417 12.07 -26.18 17.35
C GLN A 417 13.55 -25.81 17.45
N VAL A 418 14.35 -26.69 18.07
CA VAL A 418 15.80 -26.52 18.17
C VAL A 418 16.40 -26.67 16.77
N LEU A 419 17.25 -25.74 16.37
CA LEU A 419 17.95 -25.82 15.10
C LEU A 419 19.24 -26.65 15.25
N SER A 420 19.24 -27.84 14.66
CA SER A 420 20.43 -28.68 14.55
C SER A 420 21.38 -28.14 13.47
N LYS A 421 22.65 -28.51 13.55
CA LYS A 421 23.65 -28.14 12.54
C LYS A 421 23.19 -28.63 11.16
N PHE A 422 23.22 -27.75 10.16
CA PHE A 422 22.78 -28.00 8.77
C PHE A 422 21.25 -28.14 8.56
N SER A 423 20.42 -27.89 9.58
CA SER A 423 18.95 -27.82 9.40
C SER A 423 18.51 -26.65 8.50
N ILE A 424 19.25 -25.53 8.54
CA ILE A 424 19.08 -24.38 7.66
C ILE A 424 20.21 -24.38 6.63
N PRO A 425 19.93 -24.39 5.31
CA PRO A 425 20.95 -24.54 4.28
C PRO A 425 21.81 -23.27 4.12
N THR A 426 23.04 -23.45 3.62
CA THR A 426 24.04 -22.39 3.41
C THR A 426 23.71 -21.44 2.26
N SER A 427 22.59 -21.61 1.58
CA SER A 427 22.05 -20.69 0.59
C SER A 427 21.23 -19.56 1.21
N VAL A 428 20.72 -19.74 2.44
CA VAL A 428 19.82 -18.78 3.09
C VAL A 428 20.58 -17.50 3.42
N LYS A 429 20.09 -16.38 2.88
CA LYS A 429 20.57 -15.02 3.12
C LYS A 429 19.65 -14.25 4.06
N LEU A 430 18.34 -14.47 3.96
CA LEU A 430 17.35 -13.89 4.87
C LEU A 430 16.72 -15.01 5.69
N LEU A 431 16.85 -14.90 7.01
CA LEU A 431 16.18 -15.78 7.96
C LEU A 431 15.31 -14.95 8.90
N LYS A 432 14.01 -15.25 8.89
CA LYS A 432 13.02 -14.61 9.76
C LYS A 432 12.30 -15.66 10.59
N PHE A 433 12.43 -15.54 11.90
CA PHE A 433 11.68 -16.34 12.85
C PHE A 433 10.31 -15.72 13.13
N GLY A 434 9.32 -16.58 13.36
CA GLY A 434 8.00 -16.14 13.80
C GLY A 434 7.88 -16.02 15.31
N HIS A 435 6.69 -15.62 15.75
CA HIS A 435 6.39 -15.11 17.09
C HIS A 435 6.97 -15.93 18.26
N ASN A 436 6.79 -17.24 18.26
CA ASN A 436 7.08 -18.11 19.42
C ASN A 436 8.52 -18.62 19.50
N TYR A 437 9.35 -18.37 18.49
CA TYR A 437 10.72 -18.91 18.48
C TYR A 437 11.53 -18.37 19.67
N ASN A 438 11.97 -19.27 20.54
CA ASN A 438 12.71 -18.96 21.75
C ASN A 438 13.67 -20.09 22.15
N GLN A 439 14.24 -20.79 21.17
CA GLN A 439 15.25 -21.82 21.41
C GLN A 439 16.66 -21.22 21.48
N PRO A 440 17.58 -21.80 22.29
CA PRO A 440 18.94 -21.32 22.39
C PRO A 440 19.69 -21.50 21.07
N LEU A 441 20.51 -20.52 20.70
CA LEU A 441 21.39 -20.61 19.53
C LEU A 441 22.81 -21.00 19.96
N SER A 442 23.21 -22.23 19.66
CA SER A 442 24.60 -22.69 19.82
C SER A 442 25.48 -22.24 18.65
N SER A 443 26.80 -22.34 18.82
CA SER A 443 27.74 -22.08 17.73
C SER A 443 27.47 -23.04 16.56
N ASN A 444 27.33 -22.49 15.35
CA ASN A 444 26.97 -23.20 14.11
C ASN A 444 25.52 -23.70 13.98
N SER A 445 24.61 -23.28 14.87
CA SER A 445 23.16 -23.53 14.69
C SER A 445 22.60 -22.86 13.43
N LEU A 446 23.18 -21.71 13.05
CA LEU A 446 22.81 -20.93 11.88
C LEU A 446 23.96 -20.91 10.84
N PRO A 447 23.67 -21.00 9.54
CA PRO A 447 24.68 -20.97 8.49
C PRO A 447 25.35 -19.60 8.35
N SER A 448 26.63 -19.60 7.94
CA SER A 448 27.43 -18.39 7.77
C SER A 448 26.96 -17.45 6.66
N SER A 449 26.07 -17.90 5.78
CA SER A 449 25.53 -17.18 4.64
C SER A 449 24.50 -16.10 4.98
N ILE A 450 23.92 -16.13 6.19
CA ILE A 450 22.84 -15.22 6.57
C ILE A 450 23.36 -13.77 6.63
N GLU A 451 22.67 -12.90 5.91
CA GLU A 451 22.94 -11.46 5.82
C GLU A 451 21.89 -10.62 6.56
N SER A 452 20.65 -11.13 6.69
CA SER A 452 19.57 -10.53 7.46
C SER A 452 18.94 -11.56 8.41
N LEU A 453 18.95 -11.26 9.71
CA LEU A 453 18.42 -12.12 10.76
C LEU A 453 17.38 -11.37 11.59
N ILE A 454 16.16 -11.88 11.59
CA ILE A 454 15.02 -11.28 12.30
C ILE A 454 14.48 -12.29 13.30
N PHE A 455 14.50 -11.94 14.58
CA PHE A 455 13.91 -12.74 15.64
C PHE A 455 12.43 -12.41 15.85
N GLY A 456 11.65 -13.42 16.23
CA GLY A 456 10.25 -13.27 16.60
C GLY A 456 10.03 -12.75 18.02
N LYS A 457 8.78 -12.42 18.32
CA LYS A 457 8.35 -11.70 19.54
C LYS A 457 8.89 -12.30 20.84
N LEU A 458 8.83 -13.62 21.03
CA LEU A 458 9.15 -14.28 22.29
C LEU A 458 10.64 -14.59 22.48
N PHE A 459 11.50 -14.37 21.48
CA PHE A 459 12.92 -14.70 21.58
C PHE A 459 13.59 -13.92 22.72
N ASN A 460 14.08 -14.64 23.72
CA ASN A 460 14.72 -14.08 24.91
C ASN A 460 15.79 -15.02 25.48
N GLN A 461 16.52 -15.70 24.59
CA GLN A 461 17.65 -16.53 24.98
C GLN A 461 18.95 -15.73 25.04
N SER A 462 19.88 -16.16 25.88
CA SER A 462 21.24 -15.61 25.88
C SER A 462 21.91 -15.87 24.54
N LEU A 463 22.74 -14.94 24.10
CA LEU A 463 23.54 -15.07 22.87
C LEU A 463 25.03 -15.24 23.24
N PRO A 464 25.54 -16.47 23.35
CA PRO A 464 26.96 -16.71 23.52
C PRO A 464 27.79 -16.16 22.36
N ARG A 465 29.09 -16.01 22.56
CA ARG A 465 30.01 -15.61 21.49
C ARG A 465 29.86 -16.55 20.28
N ASN A 466 29.81 -15.96 19.08
CA ASN A 466 29.64 -16.66 17.80
C ASN A 466 28.29 -17.37 17.59
N SER A 467 27.23 -17.03 18.35
CA SER A 467 25.88 -17.57 18.10
C SER A 467 25.21 -16.96 16.86
N ILE A 468 25.52 -15.70 16.55
CA ILE A 468 25.04 -15.00 15.35
C ILE A 468 26.10 -15.13 14.23
N PRO A 469 25.71 -15.51 12.99
CA PRO A 469 26.65 -15.71 11.90
C PRO A 469 27.47 -14.46 11.51
N PRO A 470 28.74 -14.62 11.09
CA PRO A 470 29.67 -13.51 10.87
C PRO A 470 29.42 -12.68 9.60
N ARG A 471 28.40 -13.00 8.78
CA ARG A 471 28.00 -12.20 7.61
C ARG A 471 26.72 -11.39 7.82
N VAL A 472 26.09 -11.50 8.99
CA VAL A 472 24.85 -10.76 9.30
C VAL A 472 25.14 -9.27 9.26
N ARG A 473 24.44 -8.54 8.39
CA ARG A 473 24.49 -7.07 8.25
C ARG A 473 23.30 -6.39 8.90
N SER A 474 22.14 -7.05 8.92
CA SER A 474 20.92 -6.57 9.59
C SER A 474 20.50 -7.55 10.66
N LEU A 475 20.42 -7.08 11.92
CA LEU A 475 20.01 -7.87 13.07
C LEU A 475 18.85 -7.17 13.79
N THR A 476 17.70 -7.84 13.84
CA THR A 476 16.51 -7.34 14.53
C THR A 476 16.09 -8.31 15.62
N PHE A 477 16.02 -7.82 16.85
CA PHE A 477 15.48 -8.57 17.99
C PHE A 477 13.97 -8.41 18.11
N GLY A 478 13.31 -9.45 18.60
CA GLY A 478 11.89 -9.43 18.90
C GLY A 478 11.55 -8.79 20.24
N TYR A 479 10.27 -8.50 20.43
CA TYR A 479 9.70 -7.74 21.55
C TYR A 479 10.24 -8.12 22.94
N ASN A 480 10.32 -9.41 23.29
CA ASN A 480 10.67 -9.86 24.64
C ASN A 480 12.18 -9.93 24.92
N PHE A 481 13.05 -9.68 23.93
CA PHE A 481 14.48 -9.86 24.11
C PHE A 481 15.03 -8.89 25.15
N ASN A 482 15.48 -9.41 26.30
CA ASN A 482 15.98 -8.63 27.42
C ASN A 482 17.14 -9.34 28.13
N LYS A 483 18.06 -9.93 27.34
CA LYS A 483 19.29 -10.53 27.86
C LYS A 483 20.48 -9.60 27.67
N ARG A 484 21.43 -9.68 28.61
CA ARG A 484 22.70 -8.96 28.48
C ARG A 484 23.41 -9.44 27.22
N LEU A 485 24.20 -8.57 26.62
CA LEU A 485 25.01 -8.87 25.44
C LEU A 485 26.46 -9.15 25.87
N PRO A 486 26.90 -10.42 25.89
CA PRO A 486 28.30 -10.75 26.13
C PRO A 486 29.19 -10.20 25.02
N LEU A 487 30.48 -9.97 25.34
CA LEU A 487 31.46 -9.57 24.33
C LEU A 487 31.50 -10.57 23.16
N GLY A 488 31.32 -10.06 21.94
CA GLY A 488 31.32 -10.87 20.72
C GLY A 488 30.03 -11.65 20.44
N SER A 489 28.91 -11.33 21.11
CA SER A 489 27.59 -11.88 20.78
C SER A 489 27.01 -11.32 19.48
N ILE A 490 27.30 -10.05 19.19
CA ILE A 490 26.94 -9.38 17.93
C ILE A 490 28.20 -9.31 17.04
N PRO A 491 28.18 -9.85 15.81
CA PRO A 491 29.37 -9.91 14.96
C PRO A 491 29.69 -8.54 14.36
N SER A 492 30.99 -8.31 14.08
CA SER A 492 31.51 -7.05 13.52
C SER A 492 31.10 -6.77 12.08
N SER A 493 30.22 -7.60 11.50
CA SER A 493 29.59 -7.38 10.20
C SER A 493 28.28 -6.61 10.29
N VAL A 494 27.67 -6.51 11.48
CA VAL A 494 26.35 -5.89 11.65
C VAL A 494 26.45 -4.39 11.41
N GLU A 495 25.65 -3.89 10.46
CA GLU A 495 25.54 -2.48 10.10
C GLU A 495 24.23 -1.86 10.62
N SER A 496 23.18 -2.67 10.78
CA SER A 496 21.88 -2.26 11.33
C SER A 496 21.48 -3.15 12.49
N LEU A 497 21.25 -2.55 13.65
CA LEU A 497 20.88 -3.23 14.89
C LEU A 497 19.63 -2.60 15.49
N THR A 498 18.56 -3.39 15.60
CA THR A 498 17.31 -2.98 16.23
C THR A 498 17.00 -3.90 17.41
N PHE A 499 16.80 -3.31 18.58
CA PHE A 499 16.33 -4.00 19.78
C PHE A 499 14.81 -4.03 19.85
N GLY A 500 14.26 -5.10 20.42
CA GLY A 500 12.83 -5.22 20.67
C GLY A 500 12.37 -4.48 21.91
N PHE A 501 11.05 -4.31 22.03
CA PHE A 501 10.36 -3.50 23.04
C PHE A 501 10.91 -3.60 24.48
N CYS A 502 11.07 -4.80 25.02
CA CYS A 502 11.44 -5.03 26.43
C CYS A 502 12.94 -4.96 26.72
N PHE A 503 13.79 -4.66 25.73
CA PHE A 503 15.22 -4.65 25.95
C PHE A 503 15.62 -3.51 26.89
N ASN A 504 16.10 -3.85 28.09
CA ASN A 504 16.47 -2.89 29.12
C ASN A 504 17.68 -3.38 29.94
N GLN A 505 18.71 -3.88 29.25
CA GLN A 505 19.97 -4.29 29.88
C GLN A 505 21.06 -3.23 29.68
N PRO A 506 22.01 -3.09 30.64
CA PRO A 506 23.15 -2.22 30.46
C PRO A 506 23.91 -2.55 29.17
N ILE A 507 24.57 -1.54 28.59
CA ILE A 507 25.41 -1.67 27.39
C ILE A 507 26.88 -1.48 27.78
N PRO A 508 27.59 -2.56 28.15
CA PRO A 508 29.02 -2.50 28.42
C PRO A 508 29.79 -2.11 27.17
N LYS A 509 31.00 -1.58 27.40
CA LYS A 509 31.99 -1.35 26.35
C LYS A 509 32.15 -2.59 25.47
N GLU A 510 32.23 -2.37 24.14
CA GLU A 510 32.44 -3.40 23.11
C GLU A 510 31.30 -4.45 22.95
N SER A 511 30.16 -4.27 23.62
CA SER A 511 28.99 -5.17 23.43
C SER A 511 28.28 -4.97 22.08
N ILE A 512 28.29 -3.73 21.55
CA ILE A 512 27.83 -3.39 20.21
C ILE A 512 29.07 -3.12 19.34
N PRO A 513 29.21 -3.73 18.15
CA PRO A 513 30.40 -3.56 17.31
C PRO A 513 30.44 -2.19 16.62
N SER A 514 31.64 -1.70 16.33
CA SER A 514 31.88 -0.41 15.67
C SER A 514 31.40 -0.33 14.21
N SER A 515 31.02 -1.46 13.61
CA SER A 515 30.43 -1.54 12.28
C SER A 515 28.98 -1.03 12.22
N VAL A 516 28.28 -0.97 13.35
CA VAL A 516 26.87 -0.56 13.42
C VAL A 516 26.73 0.91 13.03
N LYS A 517 25.94 1.17 11.98
CA LYS A 517 25.59 2.50 11.48
C LYS A 517 24.20 2.92 11.95
N ASN A 518 23.25 2.00 12.01
CA ASN A 518 21.90 2.27 12.51
C ASN A 518 21.68 1.49 13.81
N LEU A 519 21.40 2.21 14.89
CA LEU A 519 21.14 1.64 16.21
C LEU A 519 19.80 2.15 16.73
N GLU A 520 18.88 1.21 16.96
CA GLU A 520 17.56 1.48 17.51
C GLU A 520 17.36 0.69 18.80
N PHE A 521 17.11 1.40 19.89
CA PHE A 521 16.76 0.82 21.18
C PHE A 521 15.25 0.56 21.28
N GLY A 522 14.91 -0.50 22.02
CA GLY A 522 13.53 -0.85 22.34
C GLY A 522 12.87 0.15 23.27
N ASN A 523 11.54 0.10 23.34
CA ASN A 523 10.73 1.06 24.10
C ASN A 523 11.05 1.12 25.59
N GLU A 524 11.31 0.00 26.25
CA GLU A 524 11.59 -0.04 27.70
C GLU A 524 13.06 0.28 28.04
N PHE A 525 13.93 0.53 27.04
CA PHE A 525 15.33 0.79 27.28
C PHE A 525 15.51 2.11 28.07
N ASN A 526 15.97 2.01 29.31
CA ASN A 526 16.15 3.15 30.20
C ASN A 526 17.39 3.00 31.11
N GLN A 527 18.46 2.40 30.58
CA GLN A 527 19.72 2.25 31.30
C GLN A 527 20.64 3.45 31.08
N GLU A 528 21.45 3.78 32.10
CA GLU A 528 22.47 4.80 31.97
C GLU A 528 23.48 4.41 30.89
N LEU A 529 23.87 5.39 30.07
CA LEU A 529 24.85 5.23 29.01
C LEU A 529 26.16 5.90 29.39
N THR A 530 27.27 5.23 29.11
CA THR A 530 28.62 5.78 29.26
C THR A 530 29.18 6.18 27.89
N LYS A 531 30.33 6.88 27.88
CA LYS A 531 31.06 7.24 26.64
C LYS A 531 31.42 6.06 25.73
N ASP A 532 31.43 4.84 26.29
CA ASP A 532 31.83 3.61 25.60
C ASP A 532 30.63 2.70 25.26
N SER A 533 29.40 3.13 25.59
CA SER A 533 28.18 2.33 25.37
C SER A 533 27.71 2.36 23.91
N ILE A 534 27.83 3.51 23.23
CA ILE A 534 27.46 3.64 21.81
C ILE A 534 28.73 3.70 20.94
N PRO A 535 28.90 2.82 19.94
CA PRO A 535 30.12 2.79 19.13
C PRO A 535 30.28 4.00 18.20
N GLN A 536 31.52 4.38 17.91
CA GLN A 536 31.88 5.52 17.03
C GLN A 536 31.49 5.36 15.55
N GLY A 537 30.93 4.21 15.15
CA GLY A 537 30.41 4.00 13.80
C GLY A 537 28.95 4.41 13.61
N VAL A 538 28.20 4.62 14.71
CA VAL A 538 26.75 4.88 14.66
C VAL A 538 26.48 6.23 14.01
N GLN A 539 25.63 6.23 12.99
CA GLN A 539 25.20 7.39 12.20
C GLN A 539 23.74 7.76 12.49
N SER A 540 22.89 6.76 12.75
CA SER A 540 21.51 6.95 13.17
C SER A 540 21.30 6.28 14.51
N LEU A 541 20.84 7.05 15.50
CA LEU A 541 20.58 6.59 16.86
C LEU A 541 19.15 6.94 17.27
N ILE A 542 18.38 5.91 17.61
CA ILE A 542 16.98 6.04 18.03
C ILE A 542 16.84 5.46 19.43
N PHE A 543 16.36 6.28 20.36
CA PHE A 543 15.94 5.85 21.69
C PHE A 543 14.46 5.52 21.71
N GLY A 544 14.11 4.47 22.43
CA GLY A 544 12.73 4.03 22.62
C GLY A 544 11.93 4.91 23.58
N PHE A 545 10.65 4.56 23.71
CA PHE A 545 9.60 5.30 24.44
C PHE A 545 9.96 5.74 25.87
N ASP A 546 10.54 4.86 26.70
CA ASP A 546 10.78 5.08 28.14
C ASP A 546 12.16 5.67 28.46
N PHE A 547 13.03 5.84 27.47
CA PHE A 547 14.39 6.33 27.71
C PHE A 547 14.36 7.73 28.32
N ASN A 548 14.85 7.86 29.56
CA ASN A 548 14.86 9.12 30.31
C ASN A 548 16.10 9.26 31.20
N GLN A 549 17.23 8.72 30.76
CA GLN A 549 18.52 8.88 31.45
C GLN A 549 19.27 10.13 30.97
N SER A 550 20.07 10.71 31.85
CA SER A 550 20.84 11.91 31.54
C SER A 550 21.91 11.61 30.48
N ILE A 551 21.91 12.37 29.39
CA ILE A 551 22.96 12.30 28.37
C ILE A 551 24.05 13.32 28.74
N ILE A 552 25.18 12.84 29.25
CA ILE A 552 26.36 13.67 29.55
C ILE A 552 27.29 13.79 28.32
N PRO A 553 28.22 14.76 28.30
CA PRO A 553 29.15 14.92 27.20
C PRO A 553 29.91 13.65 26.84
N ARG A 554 30.08 13.40 25.54
CA ARG A 554 30.77 12.24 24.94
C ARG A 554 30.03 10.89 25.01
N VAL A 555 28.80 10.84 25.53
CA VAL A 555 27.96 9.62 25.48
C VAL A 555 27.48 9.34 24.05
N ILE A 556 26.99 10.36 23.35
CA ILE A 556 26.60 10.25 21.95
C ILE A 556 27.86 10.48 21.08
N PRO A 557 28.26 9.51 20.24
CA PRO A 557 29.45 9.64 19.40
C PRO A 557 29.36 10.76 18.37
N SER A 558 30.49 11.35 18.00
CA SER A 558 30.53 12.44 17.01
C SER A 558 30.13 12.02 15.59
N SER A 559 30.08 10.71 15.32
CA SER A 559 29.64 10.13 14.05
C SER A 559 28.13 10.21 13.82
N VAL A 560 27.33 10.40 14.89
CA VAL A 560 25.86 10.41 14.81
C VAL A 560 25.40 11.63 14.02
N GLN A 561 24.61 11.39 12.98
CA GLN A 561 24.01 12.40 12.11
C GLN A 561 22.49 12.54 12.35
N SER A 562 21.83 11.48 12.81
CA SER A 562 20.42 11.49 13.18
C SER A 562 20.25 10.97 14.61
N LEU A 563 19.61 11.76 15.46
CA LEU A 563 19.33 11.42 16.86
C LEU A 563 17.86 11.64 17.18
N THR A 564 17.21 10.59 17.65
CA THR A 564 15.80 10.63 18.07
C THR A 564 15.70 10.20 19.53
N PHE A 565 15.12 11.08 20.36
CA PHE A 565 14.70 10.76 21.71
C PHE A 565 13.23 10.35 21.73
N GLY A 566 12.91 9.29 22.48
CA GLY A 566 11.55 8.80 22.62
C GLY A 566 10.66 9.65 23.54
N TYR A 567 9.41 9.23 23.67
CA TYR A 567 8.31 9.96 24.29
C TYR A 567 8.61 10.49 25.71
N HIS A 568 9.20 9.68 26.59
CA HIS A 568 9.40 10.03 28.00
C HIS A 568 10.68 10.83 28.29
N PHE A 569 11.55 11.03 27.31
CA PHE A 569 12.81 11.73 27.52
C PHE A 569 12.55 13.19 27.96
N ASN A 570 12.99 13.53 29.17
CA ASN A 570 12.78 14.85 29.77
C ASN A 570 13.96 15.25 30.68
N GLN A 571 15.18 14.83 30.35
CA GLN A 571 16.38 15.22 31.08
C GLN A 571 16.97 16.52 30.53
N SER A 572 17.55 17.34 31.41
CA SER A 572 18.26 18.53 30.98
C SER A 572 19.45 18.16 30.08
N ILE A 573 19.63 18.89 28.99
CA ILE A 573 20.75 18.67 28.07
C ILE A 573 21.91 19.58 28.48
N TYR A 574 23.08 18.99 28.78
CA TYR A 574 24.27 19.78 29.10
C TYR A 574 25.01 20.22 27.83
N GLN A 575 25.79 21.29 27.92
CA GLN A 575 26.66 21.74 26.83
C GLN A 575 27.58 20.60 26.36
N ASN A 576 27.69 20.41 25.03
CA ASN A 576 28.45 19.34 24.37
C ASN A 576 27.91 17.90 24.55
N SER A 577 26.69 17.72 25.07
CA SER A 577 26.03 16.40 25.15
C SER A 577 25.51 15.93 23.80
N ILE A 578 25.09 16.87 22.96
CA ILE A 578 24.68 16.65 21.57
C ILE A 578 25.87 16.98 20.66
N PRO A 579 26.43 16.02 19.91
CA PRO A 579 27.62 16.25 19.10
C PRO A 579 27.36 17.14 17.87
N PHE A 580 28.40 17.88 17.44
CA PHE A 580 28.36 18.77 16.27
C PHE A 580 28.13 18.05 14.93
N GLY A 581 28.13 16.71 14.88
CA GLY A 581 27.85 15.96 13.65
C GLY A 581 26.37 15.85 13.30
N ILE A 582 25.47 16.17 14.24
CA ILE A 582 24.03 15.91 14.08
C ILE A 582 23.40 16.87 13.08
N LYS A 583 22.69 16.30 12.12
CA LYS A 583 21.89 17.00 11.10
C LYS A 583 20.40 16.95 11.39
N SER A 584 19.92 15.85 12.00
CA SER A 584 18.52 15.67 12.39
C SER A 584 18.41 15.36 13.87
N LEU A 585 17.63 16.15 14.60
CA LEU A 585 17.41 15.99 16.04
C LEU A 585 15.91 16.00 16.34
N THR A 586 15.43 14.96 17.02
CA THR A 586 14.03 14.83 17.44
C THR A 586 13.96 14.68 18.95
N PHE A 587 13.14 15.51 19.60
CA PHE A 587 12.73 15.37 20.99
C PHE A 587 11.30 14.86 21.07
N GLY A 588 11.10 13.82 21.86
CA GLY A 588 9.79 13.23 22.11
C GLY A 588 8.86 14.13 22.94
N TYR A 589 7.59 13.74 22.99
CA TYR A 589 6.50 14.55 23.53
C TYR A 589 6.67 15.07 24.97
N ARG A 590 7.26 14.31 25.90
CA ARG A 590 7.41 14.78 27.29
C ARG A 590 8.60 15.71 27.52
N PHE A 591 9.41 15.97 26.50
CA PHE A 591 10.53 16.89 26.63
C PHE A 591 10.03 18.32 26.92
N ASN A 592 10.33 18.81 28.12
CA ASN A 592 9.92 20.12 28.62
C ASN A 592 11.04 20.76 29.46
N GLN A 593 12.28 20.62 29.01
CA GLN A 593 13.45 21.22 29.65
C GLN A 593 13.85 22.52 28.96
N VAL A 594 14.43 23.44 29.72
CA VAL A 594 15.00 24.67 29.17
C VAL A 594 16.20 24.32 28.30
N ILE A 595 16.19 24.77 27.04
CA ILE A 595 17.34 24.66 26.14
C ILE A 595 18.09 26.00 26.16
N LEU A 596 19.19 26.04 26.91
CA LEU A 596 20.13 27.15 26.91
C LEU A 596 20.76 27.39 25.51
N PRO A 597 21.19 28.62 25.20
CA PRO A 597 21.92 28.92 23.98
C PRO A 597 23.14 28.00 23.77
N ALA A 598 23.42 27.66 22.51
CA ALA A 598 24.51 26.77 22.08
C ALA A 598 24.42 25.29 22.52
N ILE A 599 23.31 24.84 23.11
CA ILE A 599 23.07 23.41 23.36
C ILE A 599 22.81 22.65 22.06
N ILE A 600 21.94 23.18 21.19
CA ILE A 600 21.66 22.58 19.88
C ILE A 600 22.80 23.00 18.94
N PRO A 601 23.59 22.05 18.40
CA PRO A 601 24.72 22.39 17.54
C PRO A 601 24.25 23.07 16.25
N SER A 602 25.10 23.96 15.72
CA SER A 602 24.80 24.70 14.48
C SER A 602 24.75 23.82 13.22
N SER A 603 25.12 22.54 13.33
CA SER A 603 25.04 21.53 12.28
C SER A 603 23.62 20.99 12.07
N VAL A 604 22.72 21.19 13.04
CA VAL A 604 21.35 20.67 12.98
C VAL A 604 20.58 21.43 11.90
N GLU A 605 20.14 20.70 10.87
CA GLU A 605 19.34 21.22 9.77
C GLU A 605 17.85 20.93 9.96
N SER A 606 17.50 19.82 10.63
CA SER A 606 16.14 19.40 10.94
C SER A 606 15.98 19.24 12.44
N LEU A 607 15.01 19.95 13.03
CA LEU A 607 14.70 19.87 14.46
C LEU A 607 13.20 19.62 14.64
N THR A 608 12.87 18.61 15.41
CA THR A 608 11.49 18.24 15.72
C THR A 608 11.28 18.23 17.22
N PHE A 609 10.22 18.91 17.66
CA PHE A 609 9.63 18.73 18.97
C PHE A 609 8.23 18.15 18.78
N GLU A 610 8.00 16.95 19.31
CA GLU A 610 6.67 16.33 19.24
C GLU A 610 5.65 17.04 20.14
N ASN A 611 6.10 17.67 21.23
CA ASN A 611 5.27 18.51 22.07
C ASN A 611 4.90 19.83 21.39
N GLU A 612 3.70 20.34 21.65
CA GLU A 612 3.27 21.69 21.27
C GLU A 612 3.90 22.79 22.14
N ALA A 613 4.30 22.44 23.37
CA ALA A 613 4.97 23.38 24.26
C ALA A 613 6.42 23.63 23.78
N ILE A 614 6.65 24.80 23.19
CA ILE A 614 7.99 25.25 22.83
C ILE A 614 8.73 25.60 24.14
N PRO A 615 9.86 24.95 24.49
CA PRO A 615 10.68 25.46 25.58
C PRO A 615 11.10 26.91 25.31
N GLN A 616 11.36 27.71 26.34
CA GLN A 616 11.86 29.08 26.15
C GLN A 616 13.29 29.00 25.56
N PHE A 617 13.47 29.13 24.25
CA PHE A 617 14.78 29.05 23.60
C PHE A 617 14.92 29.94 22.35
N SER A 618 16.18 30.17 21.94
CA SER A 618 16.56 30.77 20.67
C SER A 618 16.87 29.67 19.64
N ILE A 619 16.06 29.56 18.58
CA ILE A 619 16.29 28.61 17.47
C ILE A 619 17.62 28.93 16.77
N PRO A 620 18.53 27.96 16.56
CA PRO A 620 19.74 28.19 15.77
C PRO A 620 19.40 28.66 14.35
N LEU A 621 20.16 29.64 13.82
CA LEU A 621 19.90 30.25 12.50
C LEU A 621 19.99 29.26 11.31
N ASN A 622 20.61 28.10 11.50
CA ASN A 622 20.88 27.13 10.43
C ASN A 622 19.76 26.08 10.24
N ILE A 623 18.71 26.12 11.07
CA ILE A 623 17.60 25.17 10.97
C ILE A 623 16.79 25.44 9.70
N ARG A 624 16.72 24.43 8.82
CA ARG A 624 15.98 24.45 7.56
C ARG A 624 14.55 23.95 7.74
N THR A 625 14.39 22.95 8.60
CA THR A 625 13.10 22.33 8.91
C THR A 625 12.90 22.33 10.42
N LEU A 626 11.85 23.02 10.88
CA LEU A 626 11.41 23.01 12.27
C LEU A 626 9.99 22.45 12.31
N THR A 627 9.80 21.35 13.03
CA THR A 627 8.48 20.75 13.26
C THR A 627 8.13 20.87 14.74
N LEU A 628 6.92 21.37 15.02
CA LEU A 628 6.35 21.53 16.36
C LEU A 628 4.96 20.86 16.37
N GLY A 629 4.64 20.10 17.41
CA GLY A 629 3.30 19.49 17.59
C GLY A 629 3.03 18.33 16.63
N GLY A 630 3.70 17.20 16.85
CA GLY A 630 3.48 15.96 16.10
C GLY A 630 2.34 15.14 16.70
N SER A 631 1.39 14.73 15.85
CA SER A 631 0.24 13.86 16.16
C SER A 631 0.61 12.50 16.73
#